data_AF-A0A6B3CWH2-F1
#
_entry.id   AF-A0A6B3CWH2-F1
#
_cell.length_a   1.000
_cell.length_b   1.000
_cell.length_c   1.000
_cell.angle_alpha   90.00
_cell.angle_beta   90.00
_cell.angle_gamma   90.00
#
_symmetry.space_group_name_H-M   'P 1'
#
loop_
_entity.id
_entity.type
_entity.pdbx_description
1 polymer ?
#
loop_
_entity_poly.entity_id
_entity_poly.type
_entity_poly.pdbx_seq_one_letter_code
_entity_poly.pdbx_strand_id
1 'polypeptide(L)'
;QFNLALDPDTAREFHDETLPAEPAKTAHFCSMCGPKFCSMKISQDIRREHGSSRGEIEEGMAQKSKEFAAAGNRVYLPIAD
;
A
#
# COMPACT_ATOMS: atom_id res chain seq x y z
N GLN A 1 -11.93 10.04 -4.79
CA GLN A 1 -12.16 8.63 -5.17
C GLN A 1 -13.47 8.50 -5.95
N PHE A 2 -14.62 8.82 -5.38
CA PHE A 2 -15.93 8.65 -6.04
C PHE A 2 -16.06 9.34 -7.40
N ASN A 3 -15.54 10.57 -7.55
CA ASN A 3 -15.55 11.29 -8.84
C ASN A 3 -14.75 10.62 -9.97
N LEU A 4 -13.95 9.60 -9.67
CA LEU A 4 -13.22 8.80 -10.66
C LEU A 4 -13.96 7.52 -11.05
N ALA A 5 -15.08 7.21 -10.39
CA ALA A 5 -15.91 6.07 -10.74
C ALA A 5 -16.67 6.35 -12.05
N LEU A 6 -17.11 5.29 -12.72
CA LEU A 6 -17.99 5.40 -13.90
C LEU A 6 -19.32 6.09 -13.55
N ASP A 7 -19.83 5.83 -12.35
CA ASP A 7 -21.02 6.45 -11.77
C ASP A 7 -20.70 6.98 -10.37
N PRO A 8 -20.29 8.25 -10.26
CA PRO A 8 -19.93 8.88 -8.98
C PRO A 8 -21.10 9.05 -8.00
N ASP A 9 -22.33 9.11 -8.49
CA ASP A 9 -23.50 9.33 -7.64
C ASP A 9 -23.83 8.05 -6.88
N THR A 10 -23.98 6.93 -7.60
CA THR A 10 -24.20 5.61 -6.98
C THR A 10 -23.06 5.24 -6.01
N ALA A 11 -21.80 5.54 -6.38
CA ALA A 11 -20.66 5.25 -5.50
C ALA A 11 -20.70 6.03 -4.16
N ARG A 12 -21.24 7.26 -4.17
CA ARG A 12 -21.43 8.06 -2.95
C ARG A 12 -22.60 7.54 -2.13
N GLU A 13 -23.72 7.23 -2.77
CA GLU A 13 -24.92 6.73 -2.09
C GLU A 13 -24.60 5.46 -1.28
N PHE A 14 -23.96 4.46 -1.89
CA PHE A 14 -23.64 3.21 -1.20
C PHE A 14 -22.65 3.38 -0.03
N HIS A 15 -21.74 4.34 -0.12
CA HIS A 15 -20.87 4.68 1.01
C HIS A 15 -21.67 5.34 2.16
N ASP A 16 -22.56 6.27 1.80
CA ASP A 16 -23.26 7.13 2.74
C ASP A 16 -24.45 6.45 3.44
N GLU A 17 -24.97 5.36 2.89
CA GLU A 17 -25.97 4.50 3.55
C GLU A 17 -25.58 4.11 4.97
N THR A 18 -24.29 3.91 5.23
CA THR A 18 -23.77 3.48 6.55
C THR A 18 -22.86 4.51 7.20
N LEU A 19 -22.32 5.46 6.43
CA LEU A 19 -21.39 6.49 6.89
C LEU A 19 -21.76 7.89 6.34
N PRO A 20 -22.94 8.45 6.71
CA PRO A 20 -23.43 9.69 6.12
C PRO A 20 -22.68 10.94 6.59
N ALA A 21 -22.04 10.87 7.76
CA ALA A 21 -21.40 12.04 8.37
C ALA A 21 -20.23 12.57 7.50
N GLU A 22 -20.15 13.89 7.33
CA GLU A 22 -19.07 14.55 6.57
C GLU A 22 -17.64 14.09 6.95
N PRO A 23 -17.30 13.89 8.24
CA PRO A 23 -15.98 13.37 8.60
C PRO A 23 -15.63 11.99 8.02
N ALA A 24 -16.63 11.18 7.64
CA ALA A 24 -16.39 9.87 7.03
C ALA A 24 -15.81 9.99 5.61
N LYS A 25 -16.07 11.10 4.90
CA LYS A 25 -15.56 11.32 3.54
C LYS A 25 -14.04 11.50 3.49
N THR A 26 -13.45 11.88 4.62
CA THR A 26 -12.00 12.03 4.79
C THR A 26 -11.40 10.94 5.69
N ALA A 27 -12.20 9.99 6.16
CA ALA A 27 -11.73 8.95 7.05
C ALA A 27 -10.85 7.93 6.31
N HIS A 28 -9.81 7.44 6.98
CA HIS A 28 -8.94 6.39 6.45
C HIS A 28 -9.55 4.99 6.65
N PHE A 29 -10.82 4.81 6.32
CA PHE A 29 -11.50 3.52 6.24
C PHE A 29 -12.82 3.66 5.48
N CYS A 30 -13.33 2.57 4.91
CA CYS A 30 -14.65 2.50 4.28
C CYS A 30 -15.69 1.86 5.22
N SER A 31 -16.93 1.79 4.76
CA SER A 31 -18.07 1.18 5.46
C SER A 31 -17.89 -0.30 5.80
N MET A 32 -17.00 -1.02 5.14
CA MET A 32 -16.88 -2.48 5.29
C MET A 32 -16.09 -2.91 6.54
N CYS A 33 -14.85 -2.43 6.70
CA CYS A 33 -13.92 -2.94 7.72
C CYS A 33 -13.83 -2.06 8.98
N GLY A 34 -14.34 -0.83 8.91
CA GLY A 34 -14.28 0.12 10.01
C GLY A 34 -12.86 0.56 10.39
N PRO A 35 -12.72 1.38 11.45
CA PRO A 35 -11.49 2.09 11.77
C PRO A 35 -10.34 1.23 12.29
N LYS A 36 -10.66 0.02 12.80
CA LYS A 36 -9.69 -0.90 13.42
C LYS A 36 -9.16 -1.97 12.48
N PHE A 37 -9.91 -2.32 11.44
CA PHE A 37 -9.58 -3.46 10.56
C PHE A 37 -9.42 -3.08 9.09
N CYS A 38 -9.38 -1.79 8.75
CA CYS A 38 -9.10 -1.36 7.38
C CYS A 38 -7.66 -1.73 6.99
N SER A 39 -7.51 -2.68 6.06
CA SER A 39 -6.22 -3.19 5.57
C SER A 39 -5.33 -2.09 4.98
N MET A 40 -5.91 -1.13 4.25
CA MET A 40 -5.18 0.00 3.67
C MET A 40 -4.57 0.90 4.75
N LYS A 41 -5.35 1.22 5.80
CA LYS A 41 -4.87 2.02 6.93
C LYS A 41 -3.76 1.32 7.68
N ILE A 42 -3.96 0.04 8.02
CA ILE A 42 -2.96 -0.77 8.72
C ILE A 42 -1.66 -0.84 7.90
N SER A 43 -1.78 -1.06 6.59
CA SER A 43 -0.61 -1.09 5.69
C SER A 43 0.12 0.26 5.64
N GLN A 44 -0.61 1.38 5.66
CA GLN A 44 -0.03 2.72 5.73
C GLN A 44 0.68 2.96 7.08
N ASP A 45 0.09 2.49 8.18
CA ASP A 45 0.68 2.60 9.52
C ASP A 45 1.98 1.79 9.61
N ILE A 46 1.99 0.54 9.13
CA ILE A 46 3.20 -0.30 9.06
C ILE A 46 4.28 0.36 8.21
N ARG A 47 3.94 0.91 7.04
CA ARG A 47 4.91 1.63 6.19
C ARG A 47 5.46 2.88 6.86
N ARG A 48 4.67 3.56 7.69
CA ARG A 48 5.13 4.75 8.40
C ARG A 48 6.06 4.40 9.56
N GLU A 49 5.77 3.31 10.29
CA GLU A 49 6.53 2.90 11.47
C GLU A 49 7.77 2.07 11.13
N HIS A 50 7.69 1.25 10.09
CA HIS A 50 8.70 0.26 9.73
C HIS A 50 9.18 0.37 8.28
N GLY A 51 8.67 1.33 7.51
CA GLY A 51 9.13 1.55 6.15
C GLY A 51 10.56 2.07 6.13
N SER A 52 11.35 1.55 5.21
CA SER A 52 12.71 2.02 4.98
C SER A 52 12.71 3.46 4.46
N SER A 53 13.64 4.25 4.97
CA SER A 53 13.98 5.56 4.43
C SER A 53 14.50 5.44 3.01
N ARG A 54 14.47 6.55 2.26
CA ARG A 54 14.99 6.56 0.89
C ARG A 54 16.47 6.19 0.82
N GLY A 55 17.27 6.61 1.81
CA GLY A 55 18.68 6.25 1.90
C GLY A 55 18.90 4.74 2.10
N GLU A 56 18.15 4.11 3.01
CA GLU A 56 18.22 2.66 3.24
C GLU A 56 17.79 1.86 1.99
N ILE A 57 16.80 2.36 1.26
CA ILE A 57 16.38 1.76 -0.01
C ILE A 57 17.50 1.88 -1.04
N GLU A 58 18.09 3.06 -1.22
CA GLU A 58 19.19 3.30 -2.17
C GLU A 58 20.42 2.42 -1.84
N GLU A 59 20.79 2.33 -0.56
CA GLU A 59 21.88 1.47 -0.09
C GLU A 59 21.59 -0.02 -0.29
N GLY A 60 20.39 -0.47 0.08
CA GLY A 60 19.95 -1.85 -0.13
C GLY A 60 19.93 -2.24 -1.61
N MET A 61 19.47 -1.34 -2.48
CA MET A 61 19.48 -1.55 -3.94
C MET A 61 20.90 -1.58 -4.51
N ALA A 62 21.82 -0.73 -4.00
CA ALA A 62 23.23 -0.78 -4.38
C ALA A 62 23.88 -2.11 -3.97
N GLN A 63 23.57 -2.61 -2.77
CA GLN A 63 24.07 -3.90 -2.29
C GLN A 63 23.53 -5.06 -3.14
N LYS A 64 22.23 -5.08 -3.45
CA LYS A 64 21.65 -6.09 -4.35
C LYS A 64 22.22 -6.05 -5.77
N SER A 65 22.55 -4.86 -6.27
CA SER A 65 23.22 -4.72 -7.57
C SER A 65 24.62 -5.35 -7.57
N LYS A 66 25.39 -5.19 -6.48
CA LYS A 66 26.70 -5.85 -6.32
C LYS A 66 26.56 -7.36 -6.23
N GLU A 67 25.57 -7.87 -5.47
CA GLU A 67 25.28 -9.30 -5.36
C GLU A 67 24.91 -9.90 -6.73
N PHE A 68 24.07 -9.23 -7.50
CA PHE A 68 23.69 -9.66 -8.85
C PHE A 68 24.89 -9.73 -9.79
N ALA A 69 25.76 -8.72 -9.77
CA ALA A 69 27.00 -8.72 -10.54
C ALA A 69 27.93 -9.86 -10.13
N ALA A 70 28.10 -10.10 -8.83
CA ALA A 70 28.91 -11.20 -8.30
C ALA A 70 28.37 -12.59 -8.69
N ALA A 71 27.04 -12.73 -8.81
CA ALA A 71 26.39 -13.96 -9.27
C ALA A 71 26.48 -14.18 -10.80
N GLY A 72 27.17 -13.29 -11.51
CA GLY A 72 27.36 -13.35 -12.96
C GLY A 72 26.20 -12.75 -13.77
N ASN A 73 25.48 -11.78 -13.19
CA ASN A 73 24.35 -11.10 -13.83
C ASN A 73 23.21 -12.05 -14.26
N ARG A 74 22.91 -13.05 -13.42
CA ARG A 74 21.88 -14.06 -13.68
C ARG A 74 20.68 -13.85 -12.78
N VAL A 75 19.49 -13.88 -13.38
CA VAL A 75 18.22 -13.77 -12.64
C VAL A 75 17.88 -15.09 -11.95
N TYR A 76 18.20 -16.23 -12.58
CA TYR A 76 17.97 -17.55 -12.03
C TYR A 76 19.29 -18.09 -11.46
N LEU A 77 19.31 -18.28 -10.13
CA LEU A 77 20.43 -18.90 -9.43
C LEU A 77 20.26 -20.42 -9.43
N PRO A 78 21.37 -21.20 -9.43
CA PRO A 78 21.30 -22.63 -9.20
C PRO A 78 20.64 -22.90 -7.85
N ILE A 79 19.76 -23.91 -7.78
CA ILE A 79 19.29 -24.43 -6.51
C ILE A 79 20.52 -25.08 -5.86
N ALA A 80 20.86 -24.66 -4.64
CA ALA A 80 21.93 -25.31 -3.89
C ALA A 80 21.52 -26.76 -3.60
N ASP A 81 22.41 -27.71 -3.85
CA ASP A 81 22.25 -29.12 -3.45
C ASP A 81 22.25 -29.27 -1.92
#